data_AF-A0A946PIF7-F1
#
_entry.id   AF-A0A946PIF7-F1
#
_cell.length_a   1.000
_cell.length_b   1.000
_cell.length_c   1.000
_cell.angle_alpha   90.00
_cell.angle_beta   90.00
_cell.angle_gamma   90.00
#
_symmetry.space_group_name_H-M   'P 1'
#
loop_
_entity.id
_entity.type
_entity.pdbx_description
1 polymer ?
#
loop_
_entity_poly.entity_id
_entity_poly.type
_entity_poly.pdbx_seq_one_letter_code
_entity_poly.pdbx_strand_id
1 'polypeptide(L)'
;DLYILGEFSDWELKEDFKLEYNDEQKQYEGSIYLKQGYYNYHYALNEISTDRVDISFIEGTHYQTRNDYYIYVYYRSVGDRYDRFVGFLKTSSKELF
;
A
#
# COMPACT_ATOMS: atom_id res chain seq x y z
N ASP A 1 14.07 -7.55 -0.14
CA ASP A 1 13.81 -6.90 -1.44
C ASP A 1 13.02 -5.63 -1.25
N LEU A 2 13.31 -4.62 -2.08
CA LEU A 2 12.67 -3.30 -2.02
C LEU A 2 11.87 -3.07 -3.31
N TYR A 3 10.68 -2.50 -3.17
CA TYR A 3 9.76 -2.26 -4.28
C TYR A 3 9.22 -0.83 -4.23
N ILE A 4 8.80 -0.35 -5.39
CA ILE A 4 8.02 0.88 -5.54
C ILE A 4 6.54 0.49 -5.57
N LEU A 5 5.78 0.95 -4.57
CA LEU A 5 4.38 0.57 -4.35
C LEU A 5 3.46 1.75 -4.56
N GLY A 6 2.33 1.55 -5.23
CA GLY A 6 1.29 2.56 -5.34
C GLY A 6 0.05 2.05 -6.08
N GLU A 7 -0.85 2.96 -6.42
CA GLU A 7 -2.07 2.60 -7.17
C GLU A 7 -1.74 2.01 -8.55
N PHE A 8 -0.66 2.46 -9.20
CA PHE A 8 -0.23 1.91 -10.49
C PHE A 8 0.20 0.43 -10.43
N SER A 9 0.50 -0.09 -9.23
CA SER A 9 0.83 -1.50 -9.02
C SER A 9 -0.34 -2.27 -8.40
N ASP A 10 -1.54 -1.68 -8.32
CA ASP A 10 -2.70 -2.21 -7.59
C ASP A 10 -2.41 -2.52 -6.12
N TRP A 11 -1.45 -1.82 -5.50
CA TRP A 11 -0.96 -2.08 -4.15
C TRP A 11 -0.37 -3.48 -3.94
N GLU A 12 0.08 -4.13 -5.02
CA GLU A 12 0.77 -5.42 -4.98
C GLU A 12 2.27 -5.26 -5.25
N LEU A 13 3.07 -6.18 -4.68
CA LEU A 13 4.48 -6.32 -4.99
C LEU A 13 4.63 -7.06 -6.33
N LYS A 14 4.88 -6.31 -7.40
CA LYS A 14 5.13 -6.87 -8.74
C LYS A 14 6.61 -6.71 -9.08
N GLU A 15 7.19 -7.71 -9.74
CA GLU A 15 8.62 -7.71 -10.11
C GLU A 15 9.00 -6.52 -10.99
N ASP A 16 8.09 -6.03 -11.83
CA ASP A 16 8.29 -4.83 -12.67
C ASP A 16 8.57 -3.56 -11.85
N PHE A 17 8.25 -3.56 -10.55
CA PHE A 17 8.48 -2.43 -9.64
C PHE A 17 9.53 -2.73 -8.56
N LYS A 18 10.28 -3.82 -8.71
CA LYS A 18 11.39 -4.16 -7.82
C LYS A 18 12.58 -3.23 -8.06
N LEU A 19 13.21 -2.80 -6.98
CA LEU A 19 14.44 -2.04 -7.00
C LEU A 19 15.64 -2.95 -6.76
N GLU A 20 16.71 -2.66 -7.49
CA GLU A 20 18.00 -3.34 -7.35
C GLU A 20 18.98 -2.45 -6.60
N TYR A 21 19.76 -3.04 -5.70
CA TYR A 21 20.77 -2.29 -4.97
C TYR A 21 22.05 -2.17 -5.79
N ASN A 22 22.47 -0.93 -6.07
CA ASN A 22 23.72 -0.62 -6.73
C ASN A 22 24.83 -0.44 -5.69
N ASP A 23 25.75 -1.41 -5.61
CA ASP A 23 26.85 -1.42 -4.65
C ASP A 23 27.89 -0.31 -4.86
N GLU A 24 28.07 0.17 -6.09
CA GLU A 24 29.04 1.24 -6.38
C GLU A 24 28.50 2.59 -5.94
N GLN A 25 27.21 2.85 -6.21
CA GLN A 25 26.54 4.11 -5.89
C GLN A 25 25.90 4.12 -4.49
N LYS A 26 25.84 2.96 -3.82
CA LYS A 26 25.24 2.78 -2.48
C LYS A 26 23.77 3.23 -2.41
N GLN A 27 23.00 2.91 -3.45
CA GLN A 27 21.59 3.30 -3.56
C GLN A 27 20.75 2.21 -4.24
N TYR A 28 19.43 2.27 -4.05
CA TYR A 28 18.49 1.42 -4.77
C TYR A 28 18.03 2.13 -6.06
N GLU A 29 18.02 1.40 -7.17
CA GLU A 29 17.70 1.90 -8.50
C GLU A 29 16.69 0.99 -9.20
N GLY A 30 15.88 1.56 -10.08
CA GLY A 30 14.93 0.81 -10.90
C GLY A 30 14.43 1.64 -12.06
N SER A 31 14.08 0.98 -13.17
CA SER A 31 13.51 1.62 -14.36
C SER A 31 12.10 1.09 -14.58
N ILE A 32 11.12 1.95 -14.32
CA ILE A 32 9.71 1.57 -14.33
C ILE A 32 9.01 2.28 -15.50
N TYR A 33 8.36 1.51 -16.37
CA TYR A 33 7.58 2.08 -17.46
C TYR A 33 6.19 2.49 -16.97
N LEU A 34 5.93 3.80 -16.95
CA LEU A 34 4.65 4.37 -16.54
C LEU A 34 4.05 5.19 -17.69
N LYS A 35 2.71 5.24 -17.70
CA LYS A 35 1.98 6.19 -18.54
C LYS A 35 2.28 7.62 -18.04
N GLN A 36 2.22 8.61 -18.91
CA GLN A 36 2.40 10.02 -18.50
C GLN A 36 1.28 10.44 -17.55
N GLY A 37 1.65 11.02 -16.40
CA GLY A 37 0.71 11.43 -15.37
C GLY A 37 1.40 11.79 -14.05
N TYR A 38 0.58 11.99 -13.02
CA TYR A 38 1.02 12.22 -11.66
C TYR A 38 0.83 10.94 -10.84
N TYR A 39 1.87 10.53 -10.11
CA TYR A 39 1.89 9.30 -9.33
C TYR A 39 2.38 9.57 -7.92
N ASN A 40 1.67 9.01 -6.94
CA ASN A 40 2.17 8.85 -5.59
C ASN A 40 2.69 7.41 -5.44
N TYR A 41 3.74 7.25 -4.66
CA TYR A 41 4.34 5.96 -4.40
C TYR A 41 4.95 5.90 -3.00
N HIS A 42 5.18 4.69 -2.52
CA HIS A 42 5.92 4.38 -1.30
C HIS A 42 7.05 3.41 -1.61
N TYR A 43 8.08 3.45 -0.78
CA TYR A 43 9.05 2.37 -0.71
C TYR A 43 8.51 1.23 0.18
N ALA A 44 8.37 0.06 -0.41
CA ALA A 44 7.82 -1.12 0.25
C ALA A 44 8.87 -2.21 0.38
N LEU A 45 9.14 -2.64 1.60
CA LEU A 45 10.06 -3.72 1.90
C LEU A 45 9.29 -5.04 1.97
N ASN A 46 9.76 -6.04 1.23
CA ASN A 46 9.21 -7.38 1.31
C ASN A 46 9.79 -8.10 2.52
N GLU A 47 8.99 -8.24 3.58
CA GLU A 47 9.41 -8.94 4.79
C GLU A 47 9.15 -10.45 4.65
N ILE A 48 10.19 -11.18 4.27
CA ILE A 48 10.15 -12.62 3.95
C ILE A 48 9.66 -13.48 5.13
N SER A 49 9.81 -13.01 6.36
CA SER A 49 9.42 -13.73 7.59
C SER A 49 7.93 -13.66 7.90
N THR A 50 7.25 -12.59 7.49
CA THR A 50 5.85 -12.31 7.88
C THR A 50 4.87 -12.39 6.71
N ASP A 51 5.38 -12.53 5.48
CA ASP A 51 4.59 -12.45 4.23
C ASP A 51 3.77 -11.15 4.16
N ARG A 52 4.31 -10.08 4.75
CA ARG A 52 3.69 -8.76 4.81
C ARG A 52 4.55 -7.74 4.10
N VAL A 53 3.87 -6.80 3.48
CA VAL A 53 4.48 -5.62 2.88
C VAL A 53 4.69 -4.58 3.98
N ASP A 54 5.94 -4.24 4.26
CA ASP A 54 6.28 -3.20 5.24
C ASP A 54 6.70 -1.91 4.53
N ILE A 55 5.87 -0.88 4.65
CA ILE A 55 6.17 0.48 4.17
C ILE A 55 6.81 1.34 5.28
N SER A 56 6.66 0.94 6.54
CA SER A 56 7.03 1.74 7.71
C SER A 56 8.53 1.80 7.94
N PHE A 57 9.28 0.79 7.47
CA PHE A 57 10.74 0.76 7.63
C PHE A 57 11.45 1.98 7.01
N ILE A 58 10.97 2.44 5.84
CA ILE A 58 11.55 3.59 5.12
C ILE A 58 10.70 4.85 5.30
N GLU A 59 9.38 4.75 5.13
CA GLU A 59 8.49 5.92 5.22
C GLU A 59 8.24 6.37 6.67
N GLY A 60 8.48 5.48 7.63
CA GLY A 60 8.18 5.70 9.04
C GLY A 60 6.68 5.61 9.37
N THR A 61 6.35 5.90 10.63
CA THR A 61 4.97 5.97 11.12
C THR A 61 4.74 7.29 11.86
N HIS A 62 3.95 8.18 11.25
CA HIS A 62 3.68 9.51 11.80
C HIS A 62 2.18 9.69 12.01
N TYR A 63 1.76 9.99 13.23
CA TYR A 63 0.33 10.06 13.58
C TYR A 63 -0.39 11.25 12.94
N GLN A 64 0.34 12.31 12.58
CA GLN A 64 -0.20 13.50 11.92
C GLN A 64 -0.46 13.27 10.41
N THR A 65 0.01 12.15 9.85
CA THR A 65 -0.16 11.87 8.42
C THR A 65 -1.64 11.73 8.08
N ARG A 66 -2.03 12.37 6.98
CA ARG A 66 -3.38 12.31 6.45
C ARG A 66 -3.59 10.97 5.76
N ASN A 67 -4.42 10.14 6.37
CA ASN A 67 -4.80 8.85 5.85
C ASN A 67 -6.32 8.79 5.74
N ASP A 68 -6.80 8.24 4.65
CA ASP A 68 -8.22 7.95 4.46
C ASP A 68 -8.49 6.50 4.87
N TYR A 69 -9.51 6.31 5.71
CA TYR A 69 -9.94 5.02 6.21
C TYR A 69 -11.31 4.67 5.62
N TYR A 70 -11.41 3.46 5.11
CA TYR A 70 -12.63 2.92 4.51
C TYR A 70 -13.14 1.78 5.38
N ILE A 71 -14.36 1.93 5.90
CA ILE A 71 -15.03 0.94 6.75
C ILE A 71 -16.14 0.30 5.92
N TYR A 72 -16.01 -1.00 5.70
CA TYR A 72 -16.98 -1.82 4.99
C TYR A 72 -17.71 -2.73 5.97
N VAL A 73 -19.02 -2.58 6.08
CA VAL A 73 -19.84 -3.38 6.99
C VAL A 73 -20.54 -4.48 6.20
N TYR A 74 -20.20 -5.72 6.53
CA TYR A 74 -20.82 -6.91 5.95
C TYR A 74 -21.66 -7.64 7.00
N TYR A 75 -22.78 -8.21 6.57
CA TYR A 75 -23.69 -8.97 7.41
C TYR A 75 -24.11 -10.27 6.74
N ARG A 76 -24.07 -11.38 7.50
CA ARG A 76 -24.54 -12.69 7.09
C ARG A 76 -25.49 -13.24 8.16
N SER A 77 -26.78 -13.39 7.84
CA SER A 77 -27.74 -14.05 8.71
C SER A 77 -27.56 -15.57 8.66
N VAL A 78 -28.12 -16.27 9.66
CA VAL A 78 -28.18 -17.73 9.65
C VAL A 78 -29.01 -18.19 8.44
N GLY A 79 -28.41 -19.02 7.57
CA GLY A 79 -29.05 -19.51 6.34
C GLY A 79 -28.75 -18.71 5.08
N ASP A 80 -28.10 -17.54 5.20
CA ASP A 80 -27.65 -16.78 4.04
C ASP A 80 -26.49 -17.50 3.33
N ARG A 81 -26.47 -17.42 2.00
CA ARG A 81 -25.43 -18.02 1.15
C ARG A 81 -24.33 -17.05 0.72
N TYR A 82 -24.40 -15.80 1.17
CA TYR A 82 -23.45 -14.74 0.81
C TYR A 82 -23.32 -13.70 1.93
N ASP A 83 -22.25 -12.90 1.88
CA ASP A 83 -22.07 -11.73 2.74
C ASP A 83 -22.77 -10.53 2.12
N ARG A 84 -23.76 -9.95 2.82
CA ARG A 84 -24.42 -8.73 2.38
C ARG A 84 -23.56 -7.53 2.74
N PHE A 85 -23.27 -6.69 1.76
CA PHE A 85 -22.74 -5.36 2.03
C PHE A 85 -23.86 -4.46 2.55
N VAL A 86 -23.81 -4.07 3.82
CA VAL A 86 -24.89 -3.34 4.50
C VAL A 86 -24.52 -1.91 4.87
N GLY A 87 -23.26 -1.52 4.74
CA GLY A 87 -22.83 -0.17 5.05
C GLY A 87 -21.43 0.17 4.59
N PHE A 88 -21.23 1.46 4.33
CA PHE A 88 -19.97 2.05 3.91
C PHE A 88 -19.74 3.34 4.70
N LEU A 89 -18.52 3.54 5.20
CA LEU A 89 -18.09 4.82 5.73
C LEU A 89 -16.66 5.12 5.27
N LYS A 90 -16.46 6.30 4.69
CA LYS A 90 -15.14 6.88 4.48
C LYS A 90 -14.91 7.97 5.53
N THR A 91 -13.81 7.89 6.25
CA THR A 91 -13.36 8.93 7.20
C THR A 91 -11.88 9.24 6.97
N SER A 92 -11.40 10.39 7.41
CA SER A 92 -10.01 10.83 7.21
C SER A 92 -9.40 11.26 8.52
N SER A 93 -8.12 10.94 8.76
CA SER A 93 -7.41 11.42 9.95
C SER A 93 -7.27 12.94 10.00
N LYS A 94 -7.57 13.65 8.90
CA LYS A 94 -7.63 15.12 8.89
C LYS A 94 -8.56 15.66 9.96
N GLU A 95 -9.67 15.00 10.26
CA GLU A 95 -10.65 15.52 11.24
C GLU A 95 -10.26 15.30 12.70
N LEU A 96 -9.13 14.64 12.95
CA LEU A 96 -8.56 14.49 14.29
C LEU A 96 -7.79 15.74 14.75
N PHE A 97 -7.52 16.71 13.84
CA PHE A 97 -6.76 17.93 14.11
C PHE A 97 -7.31 19.17 13.37
#